data_AF-A0A1H0LCA5-F1
#
_entry.id   AF-A0A1H0LCA5-F1
#
_cell.length_a   1.000
_cell.length_b   1.000
_cell.length_c   1.000
_cell.angle_alpha   90.00
_cell.angle_beta   90.00
_cell.angle_gamma   90.00
#
_symmetry.space_group_name_H-M   'P 1'
#
loop_
_entity.id
_entity.type
_entity.pdbx_description
1 polymer ?
#
loop_
_entity_poly.entity_id
_entity_poly.type
_entity_poly.pdbx_seq_one_letter_code
_entity_poly.pdbx_strand_id
1 'polypeptide(L)' 'MPEFDWRSPESYKSLQNADITDIAWECLRRNADYQRDYQAIIANTPDGEVTPEFRRRWGICFRS' A
#
# COMPACT_ATOMS: atom_id res chain seq x y z
N MET A 1 4.32 19.83 -16.32
CA MET A 1 5.46 19.22 -15.58
C MET A 1 6.03 18.13 -16.46
N PRO A 2 7.35 17.93 -16.54
CA PRO A 2 7.89 16.79 -17.27
C PRO A 2 7.30 15.51 -16.66
N GLU A 3 6.83 14.61 -17.53
CA GLU A 3 6.36 13.30 -17.11
C GLU A 3 7.55 12.56 -16.49
N PHE A 4 7.39 12.07 -15.26
CA PHE A 4 8.41 11.26 -14.62
C PHE A 4 8.43 9.90 -15.31
N ASP A 5 9.45 9.66 -16.15
CA ASP A 5 9.67 8.36 -16.76
C ASP A 5 10.26 7.39 -15.73
N TRP A 6 9.37 6.83 -14.92
CA TRP A 6 9.74 5.86 -13.89
C TRP A 6 10.38 4.58 -14.45
N ARG A 7 10.23 4.31 -15.75
CA ARG A 7 10.83 3.15 -16.43
C ARG A 7 12.20 3.45 -17.01
N SER A 8 12.67 4.69 -16.97
CA SER A 8 14.03 5.01 -17.39
C SER A 8 15.04 4.24 -16.52
N PRO A 9 16.14 3.72 -17.09
CA PRO A 9 17.15 2.99 -16.32
C PRO A 9 17.73 3.80 -15.15
N GLU A 10 17.89 5.12 -15.33
CA GLU A 10 18.38 6.02 -14.28
C GLU A 10 17.36 6.16 -13.13
N SER A 11 16.09 6.30 -13.46
CA SER A 11 15.00 6.44 -12.48
C SER A 11 14.70 5.13 -11.75
N TYR A 12 14.88 3.99 -12.41
CA TYR A 12 14.64 2.66 -11.86
C TYR A 12 15.81 2.11 -11.03
N LYS A 13 17.01 2.70 -11.14
CA LYS A 13 18.24 2.20 -10.48
C LYS A 13 18.12 2.12 -8.96
N SER A 14 17.44 3.06 -8.33
CA SER A 14 17.18 3.04 -6.88
C SER A 14 16.16 1.96 -6.50
N LEU A 15 15.14 1.74 -7.33
CA LEU A 15 14.10 0.72 -7.12
C LEU A 15 14.63 -0.71 -7.23
N GLN A 16 15.67 -0.96 -8.03
CA GLN A 16 16.29 -2.30 -8.16
C GLN A 16 16.90 -2.81 -6.86
N ASN A 17 17.32 -1.90 -5.97
CA ASN A 17 17.91 -2.26 -4.67
C ASN A 17 16.92 -2.11 -3.51
N ALA A 18 15.70 -1.65 -3.79
CA ALA A 18 14.67 -1.49 -2.78
C ALA A 18 14.03 -2.84 -2.46
N ASP A 19 13.65 -3.05 -1.20
CA ASP A 19 12.86 -4.21 -0.83
C ASP A 19 11.50 -4.15 -1.52
N ILE A 20 11.14 -5.22 -2.24
CA ILE A 20 9.90 -5.27 -3.03
C ILE A 20 8.66 -5.21 -2.11
N THR A 21 8.75 -5.73 -0.89
CA THR A 21 7.67 -5.67 0.10
C THR A 21 7.45 -4.23 0.55
N ASP A 22 8.54 -3.49 0.82
CA ASP A 22 8.46 -2.07 1.18
C ASP A 22 7.87 -1.24 0.03
N ILE A 23 8.28 -1.48 -1.22
CA ILE A 23 7.72 -0.77 -2.38
C ILE A 23 6.23 -1.09 -2.54
N ALA A 24 5.84 -2.36 -2.43
CA ALA A 24 4.44 -2.76 -2.50
C ALA A 24 3.60 -2.09 -1.39
N TRP A 25 4.16 -1.99 -0.18
CA TRP A 25 3.51 -1.30 0.94
C TRP A 25 3.37 0.20 0.69
N GLU A 26 4.43 0.85 0.23
CA GLU A 26 4.45 2.27 -0.10
C GLU A 26 3.39 2.62 -1.18
N CYS A 27 3.20 1.73 -2.17
CA CYS A 27 2.13 1.86 -3.16
C CYS A 27 0.74 1.68 -2.54
N LEU A 28 0.55 0.63 -1.74
CA LEU A 28 -0.75 0.32 -1.13
C LEU A 28 -1.22 1.42 -0.17
N ARG A 29 -0.36 1.89 0.74
CA ARG A 29 -0.74 2.90 1.75
C ARG A 29 -1.06 4.27 1.16
N ARG A 30 -0.59 4.55 -0.07
CA ARG A 30 -0.90 5.79 -0.82
C ARG A 30 -2.14 5.68 -1.69
N ASN A 31 -2.69 4.47 -1.86
CA ASN A 31 -3.93 4.28 -2.57
C ASN A 31 -5.10 4.90 -1.76
N ALA A 32 -5.83 5.84 -2.38
CA ALA A 32 -6.92 6.56 -1.71
C ALA A 32 -8.08 5.64 -1.28
N ASP A 33 -8.34 4.56 -2.04
CA ASP A 33 -9.36 3.59 -1.68
C ASP A 33 -8.93 2.72 -0.51
N TYR A 34 -7.66 2.32 -0.48
CA TYR A 34 -7.09 1.62 0.67
C TYR A 34 -7.19 2.47 1.94
N GLN A 35 -6.81 3.75 1.85
CA GLN A 35 -6.91 4.67 2.99
C GLN A 35 -8.34 4.81 3.49
N ARG A 36 -9.32 4.96 2.59
CA ARG A 36 -10.72 5.08 2.97
C ARG A 36 -11.26 3.82 3.63
N ASP A 37 -10.97 2.66 3.04
CA ASP A 37 -11.40 1.36 3.59
C ASP A 37 -10.74 1.12 4.96
N TYR A 38 -9.46 1.43 5.10
CA TYR A 38 -8.72 1.29 6.37
C TYR A 38 -9.29 2.21 7.46
N GLN A 39 -9.57 3.48 7.13
CA GLN A 39 -10.20 4.43 8.05
C GLN A 39 -11.59 3.96 8.50
N ALA A 40 -12.36 3.33 7.62
CA ALA A 40 -13.64 2.73 7.98
C ALA A 40 -13.47 1.56 8.97
N ILE A 41 -12.43 0.74 8.82
CA ILE A 41 -12.17 -0.37 9.76
C ILE A 41 -11.80 0.17 11.14
N ILE A 42 -10.83 1.08 11.24
CA ILE A 42 -10.37 1.58 12.55
C ILE A 42 -11.47 2.36 13.29
N ALA A 43 -12.42 2.96 12.56
CA ALA A 43 -13.56 3.64 13.16
C ALA A 43 -14.60 2.67 13.75
N ASN A 44 -14.70 1.46 13.20
CA ASN A 44 -15.73 0.47 13.57
C ASN A 44 -15.19 -0.70 14.42
N THR A 45 -13.86 -0.90 14.46
CA THR A 45 -13.23 -2.00 15.19
C THR A 45 -12.22 -1.46 16.20
N PRO A 46 -12.56 -1.42 17.51
CA PRO A 46 -11.66 -0.91 18.55
C PRO A 46 -10.38 -1.74 18.72
N ASP A 47 -10.38 -3.00 18.31
CA ASP A 47 -9.21 -3.90 18.36
C ASP A 47 -8.33 -3.81 17.09
N GLY A 48 -8.76 -3.05 16.08
CA GLY A 48 -8.07 -2.97 14.79
C GLY A 48 -8.15 -4.24 13.94
N GLU A 49 -9.00 -5.20 14.30
CA GLU A 49 -9.19 -6.41 13.51
C GLU A 49 -9.77 -6.08 12.12
N VAL A 50 -9.00 -6.47 11.11
CA VAL A 50 -9.35 -6.38 9.69
C VAL A 50 -10.29 -7.51 9.28
N THR A 51 -11.35 -7.15 8.56
CA THR A 51 -12.37 -8.11 8.12
C THR A 51 -11.83 -9.09 7.06
N PRO A 52 -12.44 -10.29 6.91
CA PRO A 52 -12.09 -11.21 5.83
C PRO A 52 -12.26 -10.59 4.43
N GLU A 53 -13.25 -9.69 4.25
CA GLU A 53 -13.43 -8.99 2.98
C GLU A 53 -12.29 -8.01 2.69
N PHE A 54 -11.79 -7.30 3.70
CA PHE A 54 -10.64 -6.43 3.56
C PHE A 54 -9.39 -7.20 3.14
N ARG A 55 -9.12 -8.35 3.77
CA ARG A 55 -8.05 -9.28 3.38
C ARG A 55 -8.17 -9.72 1.93
N ARG A 56 -9.37 -10.12 1.50
CA ARG A 56 -9.60 -10.59 0.13
C ARG A 56 -9.38 -9.47 -0.89
N ARG A 57 -9.75 -8.23 -0.56
CA ARG A 57 -9.62 -7.09 -1.47
C ARG A 57 -8.17 -6.59 -1.59
N TRP A 58 -7.48 -6.44 -0.47
CA TRP A 58 -6.17 -5.78 -0.43
C TRP A 58 -4.99 -6.74 -0.30
N GLY A 59 -5.23 -8.01 0.05
CA GLY A 59 -4.23 -9.07 0.12
C GLY A 59 -3.23 -8.95 1.27
N ILE A 60 -3.12 -7.77 1.89
CA ILE A 60 -2.16 -7.47 2.95
C ILE A 60 -2.91 -7.12 4.23
N CYS A 61 -2.57 -7.81 5.31
CA CYS A 61 -2.96 -7.48 6.67
C CYS A 61 -1.71 -7.52 7.52
N PHE A 62 -1.21 -6.36 7.90
CA PHE A 62 -0.19 -6.29 8.94
C PHE A 62 -0.88 -6.61 10.27
N ARG A 63 -0.27 -7.49 11.05
CA ARG A 63 -0.66 -7.69 12.45
C ARG A 63 -0.34 -6.40 13.20
N SER A 64 -1.28 -5.98 14.05
CA SER A 64 -1.09 -4.96 15.09
C SER A 64 0.10 -5.30 15.98
#